data_AF-A0A3D8ISE9-F1
#
_entry.id   AF-A0A3D8ISE9-F1
#
_cell.length_a   1.000
_cell.length_b   1.000
_cell.length_c   1.000
_cell.angle_alpha   90.00
_cell.angle_beta   90.00
_cell.angle_gamma   90.00
#
_symmetry.space_group_name_H-M   'P 1'
#
loop_
_entity.id
_entity.type
_entity.pdbx_description
1 polymer ?
#
loop_
_entity_poly.entity_id
_entity_poly.type
_entity_poly.pdbx_seq_one_letter_code
_entity_poly.pdbx_strand_id
1 'polypeptide(L)'
;MSRKLLNLGYIYEMVNKHNEALVCFEQVLEKDSRSLNTEIIKEARLGIKANHMALKYQENPELLTKNLDMEKMQRKIQQFRQDPRKLIGWFSQWS
;
A
#
# COMPACT_ATOMS: atom_id res chain seq x y z
N MET A 1 -0.18 17.62 -13.71
CA MET A 1 -1.51 17.06 -13.39
C MET A 1 -1.39 15.81 -12.50
N SER A 2 -0.61 14.80 -12.91
CA SER A 2 -0.51 13.50 -12.22
C SER A 2 -0.07 13.56 -10.76
N ARG A 3 0.87 14.46 -10.40
CA ARG A 3 1.27 14.65 -8.99
C ARG A 3 0.13 15.15 -8.10
N LYS A 4 -0.79 15.97 -8.64
CA LYS A 4 -1.97 16.43 -7.87
C LYS A 4 -2.94 15.26 -7.62
N LEU A 5 -3.15 14.42 -8.64
CA LEU A 5 -3.97 13.21 -8.52
C LEU A 5 -3.37 12.20 -7.54
N LEU A 6 -2.04 11.99 -7.57
CA LEU A 6 -1.34 11.16 -6.58
C LEU A 6 -1.57 11.66 -5.15
N ASN A 7 -1.33 12.96 -4.91
CA ASN A 7 -1.53 13.53 -3.59
C ASN A 7 -2.98 13.40 -3.11
N LEU A 8 -3.96 13.58 -4.01
CA LEU A 8 -5.37 13.41 -3.69
C LEU A 8 -5.70 11.94 -3.39
N GLY A 9 -5.15 10.99 -4.16
CA GLY A 9 -5.29 9.55 -3.90
C GLY A 9 -4.78 9.18 -2.51
N TYR A 10 -3.60 9.69 -2.12
CA TYR A 10 -3.07 9.49 -0.77
C TYR A 10 -3.93 10.14 0.32
N ILE A 11 -4.48 11.33 0.07
CA ILE A 11 -5.42 11.96 1.02
C ILE A 11 -6.65 11.09 1.22
N TYR A 12 -7.25 10.55 0.14
CA TYR A 12 -8.38 9.64 0.24
C TYR A 12 -8.04 8.33 0.96
N GLU A 13 -6.86 7.77 0.70
CA GLU A 13 -6.35 6.59 1.40
C GLU A 13 -6.22 6.83 2.90
N MET A 14 -5.64 7.97 3.32
CA MET A 14 -5.47 8.33 4.73
C MET A 14 -6.80 8.51 5.47
N VAL A 15 -7.89 8.84 4.77
CA VAL A 15 -9.24 8.96 5.36
C VAL A 15 -10.11 7.73 5.11
N ASN A 16 -9.52 6.58 4.78
CA ASN A 16 -10.17 5.29 4.52
C ASN A 16 -11.19 5.29 3.35
N LYS A 17 -11.10 6.26 2.45
CA LYS A 17 -11.92 6.35 1.23
C LYS A 17 -11.23 5.63 0.07
N HIS A 18 -11.11 4.30 0.20
CA HIS A 18 -10.29 3.49 -0.70
C HIS A 18 -10.80 3.48 -2.14
N ASN A 19 -12.12 3.51 -2.36
CA ASN A 19 -12.68 3.56 -3.72
C ASN A 19 -12.35 4.87 -4.43
N GLU A 20 -12.48 6.01 -3.74
CA GLU A 20 -12.10 7.31 -4.28
C GLU A 20 -10.58 7.44 -4.49
N ALA A 21 -9.77 6.82 -3.64
CA ALA A 21 -8.32 6.72 -3.83
C ALA A 21 -7.97 5.95 -5.11
N LEU A 22 -8.62 4.81 -5.36
CA LEU A 22 -8.42 4.01 -6.58
C LEU A 22 -8.67 4.83 -7.84
N VAL A 23 -9.80 5.54 -7.91
CA VAL A 23 -10.13 6.41 -9.06
C VAL A 23 -9.02 7.43 -9.32
N CYS A 24 -8.44 8.03 -8.28
CA CYS A 24 -7.35 8.98 -8.44
C CYS A 24 -6.09 8.33 -9.04
N PHE A 25 -5.73 7.14 -8.58
CA PHE A 25 -4.56 6.42 -9.07
C PHE A 25 -4.76 5.86 -10.49
N GLU A 26 -5.96 5.41 -10.83
CA GLU A 26 -6.30 4.96 -12.18
C GLU A 26 -6.21 6.13 -13.18
N GLN A 27 -6.73 7.31 -12.83
CA GLN A 27 -6.59 8.51 -13.65
C GLN A 27 -5.13 8.95 -13.86
N VAL A 28 -4.23 8.65 -12.92
CA VAL A 28 -2.78 8.86 -13.11
C VAL A 28 -2.25 7.98 -14.24
N LEU A 29 -2.76 6.74 -14.37
CA LEU A 29 -2.31 5.76 -15.36
C LEU A 29 -3.00 5.88 -16.73
N GLU A 30 -4.21 6.44 -16.80
CA GLU A 30 -4.96 6.66 -18.05
C GLU A 30 -4.37 7.77 -18.93
N LYS A 31 -3.69 8.77 -18.35
CA LYS A 31 -3.03 9.82 -19.14
C LYS A 31 -1.78 9.28 -19.80
N ASP A 32 -1.69 9.46 -21.13
CA ASP A 32 -0.71 8.86 -22.03
C ASP A 32 0.66 8.58 -21.37
N SER A 33 0.83 7.30 -21.03
CA SER A 33 1.95 6.75 -20.25
C SER A 33 3.33 7.04 -20.81
N ARG A 34 3.41 7.50 -22.07
CA ARG A 34 4.64 7.90 -22.75
C ARG A 34 5.28 9.18 -22.20
N SER A 35 4.50 10.02 -21.51
CA SER A 35 4.98 11.28 -20.90
C SER A 35 5.23 11.18 -19.39
N LEU A 36 4.80 10.09 -18.76
CA LEU A 36 4.84 9.96 -17.31
C LEU A 36 6.18 9.39 -16.87
N ASN A 37 6.77 10.01 -15.84
CA ASN A 37 7.92 9.46 -15.16
C ASN A 37 7.58 8.05 -14.65
N THR A 38 8.47 7.08 -14.90
CA THR A 38 8.38 5.70 -14.43
C THR A 38 8.12 5.61 -12.93
N GLU A 39 8.66 6.54 -12.14
CA GLU A 39 8.43 6.62 -10.69
C GLU A 39 6.97 6.91 -10.35
N ILE A 40 6.33 7.88 -11.03
CA ILE A 40 4.91 8.22 -10.84
C ILE A 40 4.01 7.02 -11.20
N ILE A 41 4.36 6.27 -12.24
CA ILE A 41 3.65 5.05 -12.63
C ILE A 41 3.77 3.98 -11.54
N LYS A 42 4.97 3.81 -10.97
CA LYS A 42 5.20 2.87 -9.86
C LYS A 42 4.41 3.27 -8.63
N GLU A 43 4.44 4.54 -8.23
CA GLU A 43 3.67 5.09 -7.11
C GLU A 43 2.17 4.79 -7.27
N ALA A 44 1.58 5.13 -8.42
CA ALA A 44 0.15 4.90 -8.67
C ALA A 44 -0.22 3.40 -8.64
N ARG A 45 0.60 2.54 -9.23
CA ARG A 45 0.37 1.08 -9.19
C ARG A 45 0.46 0.51 -7.77
N LEU A 46 1.36 1.02 -6.94
CA LEU A 46 1.43 0.64 -5.52
C LEU A 46 0.18 1.08 -4.76
N GLY A 47 -0.27 2.33 -4.98
CA GLY A 47 -1.52 2.85 -4.41
C GLY A 47 -2.73 1.98 -4.78
N ILE A 48 -2.85 1.57 -6.04
CA ILE A 48 -3.94 0.68 -6.49
C ILE A 48 -3.92 -0.65 -5.74
N LYS A 49 -2.75 -1.30 -5.67
CA LYS A 49 -2.62 -2.59 -4.96
C LYS A 49 -2.95 -2.46 -3.48
N ALA A 50 -2.47 -1.40 -2.83
CA ALA A 50 -2.71 -1.15 -1.41
C ALA A 50 -4.21 -0.96 -1.12
N ASN A 51 -4.90 -0.13 -1.92
CA ASN A 51 -6.33 0.15 -1.71
C ASN A 51 -7.22 -1.06 -2.03
N HIS A 52 -6.90 -1.86 -3.05
CA HIS A 52 -7.58 -3.14 -3.27
C HIS A 52 -7.40 -4.10 -2.09
N MET A 53 -6.19 -4.17 -1.51
CA MET A 53 -5.93 -5.00 -0.35
C MET A 53 -6.70 -4.50 0.88
N ALA A 54 -6.75 -3.18 1.10
CA ALA A 54 -7.53 -2.58 2.17
C ALA A 54 -9.03 -2.88 2.03
N LEU A 55 -9.60 -2.79 0.83
CA LEU A 55 -11.00 -3.15 0.57
C LEU A 55 -11.29 -4.62 0.85
N LYS A 56 -10.42 -5.53 0.38
CA LYS A 56 -10.55 -6.97 0.69
C LYS A 56 -10.48 -7.25 2.19
N TYR A 57 -9.62 -6.53 2.92
CA TYR A 57 -9.52 -6.64 4.37
C TYR A 57 -10.79 -6.13 5.07
N GLN A 58 -11.37 -5.03 4.60
CA GLN A 58 -12.64 -4.50 5.12
C GLN A 58 -13.81 -5.47 4.89
N GLU A 59 -13.84 -6.13 3.73
CA GLU A 59 -14.87 -7.11 3.39
C GLU A 59 -14.75 -8.38 4.24
N ASN A 60 -13.54 -8.95 4.31
CA ASN A 60 -13.28 -10.11 5.14
C ASN A 60 -11.80 -10.14 5.57
N PRO A 61 -11.51 -9.81 6.84
CA PRO A 61 -10.15 -9.82 7.37
C PRO A 61 -9.42 -11.16 7.20
N GLU A 62 -10.14 -12.29 7.24
CA GLU A 62 -9.57 -13.62 7.08
C GLU A 62 -8.99 -13.85 5.69
N LEU A 63 -9.46 -13.16 4.65
CA LEU A 63 -8.92 -13.31 3.29
C LEU A 63 -7.42 -12.97 3.22
N LEU A 64 -6.94 -12.08 4.10
CA LEU A 64 -5.53 -11.73 4.19
C LEU A 64 -4.80 -12.48 5.30
N THR A 65 -5.49 -12.97 6.33
CA THR A 65 -4.87 -13.50 7.55
C THR A 65 -5.02 -15.00 7.74
N LYS A 66 -5.87 -15.70 6.97
CA LYS A 66 -6.24 -17.11 7.18
C LYS A 66 -5.07 -18.10 7.21
N ASN A 67 -3.93 -17.75 6.62
CA ASN A 67 -2.71 -18.57 6.61
C ASN A 67 -1.51 -17.86 7.25
N LEU A 68 -1.76 -16.77 7.99
CA LEU A 68 -0.74 -16.02 8.69
C LEU A 68 -0.80 -16.34 10.19
N ASP A 69 0.37 -16.60 10.77
CA ASP A 69 0.53 -16.64 12.22
C ASP A 69 0.47 -15.19 12.75
N MET A 70 -0.76 -14.72 13.01
CA MET A 70 -1.02 -13.36 13.46
C MET A 70 -0.40 -13.05 14.82
N GLU A 71 -0.27 -14.05 15.69
CA GLU A 71 0.35 -13.89 17.00
C GLU A 71 1.86 -13.64 16.85
N LYS A 72 2.55 -14.43 16.01
CA LYS A 72 3.96 -14.21 15.67
C LYS A 72 4.17 -12.87 14.96
N MET A 73 3.26 -12.48 14.06
CA MET A 73 3.30 -11.17 13.41
C MET A 73 3.21 -10.04 14.43
N GLN A 74 2.22 -10.06 15.33
CA GLN A 74 2.02 -9.03 16.36
C GLN A 74 3.21 -8.95 17.33
N ARG A 75 3.73 -10.09 17.80
CA ARG A 75 4.95 -10.14 18.63
C ARG A 75 6.13 -9.45 17.94
N LYS A 76 6.31 -9.72 16.63
CA LYS A 76 7.36 -9.08 15.84
C LYS A 76 7.14 -7.57 15.69
N ILE A 77 5.92 -7.13 15.37
CA ILE A 77 5.58 -5.68 15.32
C ILE A 77 5.91 -5.00 16.63
N GLN A 78 5.60 -5.63 17.77
CA GLN A 78 5.91 -5.08 19.09
C GLN A 78 7.43 -4.98 19.34
N GLN A 79 8.20 -6.01 18.96
CA GLN A 79 9.66 -5.96 19.00
C GLN A 79 10.23 -4.83 18.12
N PHE A 80 9.62 -4.57 16.96
CA PHE A 80 10.04 -3.50 16.05
C PHE A 80 9.71 -2.11 16.58
N ARG A 81 8.54 -1.92 17.22
CA ARG A 81 8.21 -0.65 17.89
C ARG A 81 9.22 -0.30 18.98
N GLN A 82 9.81 -1.31 19.62
CA GLN A 82 10.83 -1.13 20.65
C GLN A 82 12.24 -0.87 20.06
N ASP A 83 12.60 -1.49 18.93
CA ASP A 83 13.88 -1.26 18.25
C ASP A 83 13.79 -1.45 16.72
N PRO A 84 13.63 -0.35 15.96
CA PRO A 84 13.49 -0.37 14.50
C PRO A 84 14.72 -0.93 13.75
N ARG A 85 15.90 -0.99 14.38
CA ARG A 85 17.14 -1.47 13.74
C ARG A 85 17.15 -2.98 13.47
N LYS A 86 16.30 -3.74 14.17
CA LYS A 86 16.14 -5.19 13.96
C LYS A 86 15.44 -5.54 12.63
N LEU A 87 14.95 -4.54 11.90
CA LEU A 87 14.21 -4.69 10.65
C LEU A 87 15.13 -4.98 9.45
N ILE A 88 16.26 -4.27 9.36
CA ILE A 88 17.20 -4.36 8.22
C ILE A 88 17.78 -5.78 8.11
N GLY A 89 18.14 -6.38 9.24
CA GLY A 89 18.71 -7.74 9.28
C GLY A 89 17.72 -8.87 8.99
N TRP A 90 16.40 -8.62 9.08
CA TRP A 90 15.39 -9.64 8.79
C TRP A 90 15.01 -9.65 7.30
N PHE A 91 14.85 -8.49 6.67
CA PHE A 91 14.58 -8.43 5.23
C PHE A 91 15.76 -8.96 4.40
N SER A 92 16.99 -8.83 4.90
CA SER A 92 18.17 -9.43 4.25
C SER A 92 18.19 -10.96 4.28
N GLN A 93 17.34 -11.61 5.08
CA GLN A 93 17.20 -13.07 5.14
C GLN A 93 16.09 -13.61 4.24
N TRP A 94 15.36 -12.74 3.56
CA TRP A 94 14.37 -13.08 2.52
C TRP A 94 14.98 -12.93 1.12
N SER A 95 16.16 -13.52 0.93
CA SER A 95 16.79 -13.76 -0.39
C SER A 95 16.70 -15.24 -0.75
#